data_AF-F2E566-F1
#
_entry.id   AF-F2E566-F1
#
_cell.length_a   1.000
_cell.length_b   1.000
_cell.length_c   1.000
_cell.angle_alpha   90.00
_cell.angle_beta   90.00
_cell.angle_gamma   90.00
#
_symmetry.space_group_name_H-M   'P 1'
#
loop_
_entity.id
_entity.type
_entity.pdbx_description
1 polymer ?
#
loop_
_entity_poly.entity_id
_entity_poly.type
_entity_poly.pdbx_seq_one_letter_code
_entity_poly.pdbx_strand_id
1 'polypeptide(L)'
;TKGQRRRRFQTGRRRGQVCPAPSPLTYPDRTASDSRRVQSASLTFRKAVGVKEAHNAAFVLVAGGLGERLGYKGIKVALPMETATGKCFLQHYIKSILSLQEASYKMEGECHTKITFAIMTSDDTNALTIKLLESNSYFGMEPSQVKILKQVAFYFAFFPCVS
;
A
#
# COMPACT_ATOMS: atom_id res chain seq x y z
N THR A 1 -10.28 58.87 -20.10
CA THR A 1 -11.18 58.74 -18.92
C THR A 1 -11.91 57.42 -19.01
N LYS A 2 -11.73 56.54 -18.00
CA LYS A 2 -12.54 55.33 -17.68
C LYS A 2 -12.51 54.20 -18.73
N GLY A 3 -12.29 52.92 -18.42
CA GLY A 3 -12.10 52.19 -17.17
C GLY A 3 -12.11 50.70 -17.50
N GLN A 4 -10.99 50.02 -17.30
CA GLN A 4 -10.77 48.62 -17.65
C GLN A 4 -11.47 47.72 -16.60
N ARG A 5 -12.62 47.11 -16.95
CA ARG A 5 -13.35 46.18 -16.07
C ARG A 5 -12.72 44.78 -16.15
N ARG A 6 -11.95 44.41 -15.14
CA ARG A 6 -11.44 43.03 -14.89
C ARG A 6 -12.62 42.07 -14.70
N ARG A 7 -12.76 41.05 -15.56
CA ARG A 7 -13.68 39.92 -15.35
C ARG A 7 -13.10 38.99 -14.28
N ARG A 8 -13.74 38.93 -13.10
CA ARG A 8 -13.44 37.93 -12.07
C ARG A 8 -13.88 36.55 -12.56
N PHE A 9 -12.93 35.64 -12.68
CA PHE A 9 -13.16 34.20 -12.84
C PHE A 9 -13.80 33.68 -11.55
N GLN A 10 -15.04 33.19 -11.61
CA GLN A 10 -15.69 32.52 -10.48
C GLN A 10 -15.32 31.03 -10.54
N THR A 11 -14.49 30.57 -9.60
CA THR A 11 -14.21 29.15 -9.40
C THR A 11 -15.35 28.52 -8.60
N GLY A 12 -16.15 27.69 -9.27
CA GLY A 12 -17.21 26.92 -8.64
C GLY A 12 -16.64 25.88 -7.68
N ARG A 13 -16.69 26.15 -6.36
CA ARG A 13 -16.50 25.15 -5.30
C ARG A 13 -17.65 24.15 -5.34
N ARG A 14 -17.47 22.97 -5.93
CA ARG A 14 -18.30 21.80 -5.59
C ARG A 14 -18.02 21.47 -4.12
N ARG A 15 -19.02 21.72 -3.26
CA ARG A 15 -19.00 21.32 -1.85
C ARG A 15 -18.89 19.80 -1.79
N GLY A 16 -17.70 19.29 -1.50
CA GLY A 16 -17.54 17.93 -1.01
C GLY A 16 -18.33 17.79 0.28
N GLN A 17 -19.19 16.78 0.33
CA GLN A 17 -19.94 16.40 1.52
C GLN A 17 -18.93 15.92 2.56
N VAL A 18 -18.73 16.71 3.62
CA VAL A 18 -17.91 16.34 4.77
C VAL A 18 -18.77 15.40 5.63
N CYS A 19 -18.31 14.17 5.86
CA CYS A 19 -18.94 13.28 6.83
C CYS A 19 -18.94 13.96 8.21
N PRO A 20 -20.05 13.97 8.95
CA PRO A 20 -20.09 14.58 10.27
C PRO A 20 -19.09 13.85 11.19
N ALA A 21 -18.31 14.64 11.94
CA ALA A 21 -17.45 14.10 12.99
C ALA A 21 -18.33 13.40 14.05
N PRO A 22 -17.95 12.20 14.51
CA PRO A 22 -18.68 11.54 15.58
C PRO A 22 -18.61 12.38 16.85
N SER A 23 -19.74 12.49 17.56
CA SER A 23 -19.83 13.18 18.84
C SER A 23 -18.86 12.60 19.87
N PRO A 24 -18.29 13.42 20.78
CA PRO A 24 -17.32 12.94 21.76
C PRO A 24 -17.96 11.89 22.66
N LEU A 25 -17.49 10.64 22.56
CA LEU A 25 -17.88 9.59 23.50
C LEU A 25 -17.23 9.90 24.85
N THR A 26 -18.06 10.18 25.86
CA THR A 26 -17.64 10.27 27.26
C THR A 26 -17.03 8.94 27.68
N TYR A 27 -15.73 8.92 27.95
CA TYR A 27 -14.99 7.73 28.37
C TYR A 27 -15.06 7.59 29.91
N PRO A 28 -15.46 6.44 30.47
CA PRO A 28 -15.53 6.24 31.92
C PRO A 28 -14.13 6.16 32.57
N ASP A 29 -14.08 6.49 33.86
CA ASP A 29 -12.84 6.69 34.63
C ASP A 29 -11.96 5.42 34.72
N ARG A 30 -10.63 5.62 34.62
CA ARG A 30 -9.62 4.58 34.33
C ARG A 30 -9.16 3.84 35.60
N THR A 31 -9.32 2.52 35.64
CA THR A 31 -8.57 1.64 36.58
C THR A 31 -7.63 0.67 35.83
N ALA A 32 -6.49 0.33 36.43
CA ALA A 32 -5.36 -0.32 35.74
C ALA A 32 -5.60 -1.75 35.22
N SER A 33 -6.56 -2.50 35.79
CA SER A 33 -6.99 -3.82 35.31
C SER A 33 -7.92 -3.72 34.09
N ASP A 34 -8.64 -2.61 33.99
CA ASP A 34 -9.52 -2.26 32.87
C ASP A 34 -8.70 -1.84 31.63
N SER A 35 -7.51 -1.26 31.84
CA SER A 35 -6.60 -0.83 30.78
C SER A 35 -6.27 -1.92 29.75
N ARG A 36 -6.05 -3.16 30.18
CA ARG A 36 -5.70 -4.28 29.27
C ARG A 36 -6.90 -4.78 28.46
N ARG A 37 -8.10 -4.80 29.06
CA ARG A 37 -9.36 -5.18 28.39
C ARG A 37 -9.84 -4.09 27.44
N VAL A 38 -9.68 -2.82 27.81
CA VAL A 38 -10.03 -1.70 26.94
C VAL A 38 -9.05 -1.57 25.77
N GLN A 39 -7.75 -1.86 25.96
CA GLN A 39 -6.81 -1.91 24.84
C GLN A 39 -7.12 -3.05 23.86
N SER A 40 -7.51 -4.22 24.35
CA SER A 40 -7.89 -5.33 23.47
C SER A 40 -9.17 -5.03 22.70
N ALA A 41 -10.19 -4.44 23.35
CA ALA A 41 -11.45 -4.02 22.70
C ALA A 41 -11.26 -2.88 21.68
N SER A 42 -10.43 -1.87 22.01
CA SER A 42 -10.08 -0.78 21.08
C SER A 42 -9.24 -1.27 19.89
N LEU A 43 -8.38 -2.28 20.10
CA LEU A 43 -7.58 -2.89 19.04
C LEU A 43 -8.43 -3.77 18.12
N THR A 44 -9.34 -4.60 18.66
CA THR A 44 -10.25 -5.41 17.84
C THR A 44 -11.16 -4.52 17.00
N PHE A 45 -11.68 -3.43 17.58
CA PHE A 45 -12.43 -2.42 16.84
C PHE A 45 -11.62 -1.82 15.69
N ARG A 46 -10.40 -1.33 15.94
CA ARG A 46 -9.54 -0.77 14.88
C ARG A 46 -9.17 -1.79 13.81
N LYS A 47 -8.94 -3.05 14.19
CA LYS A 47 -8.69 -4.15 13.23
C LYS A 47 -9.92 -4.40 12.36
N ALA A 48 -11.11 -4.47 12.94
CA ALA A 48 -12.34 -4.66 12.18
C ALA A 48 -12.59 -3.52 11.19
N VAL A 49 -12.44 -2.27 11.63
CA VAL A 49 -12.54 -1.10 10.74
C VAL A 49 -11.47 -1.15 9.64
N GLY A 50 -10.22 -1.49 9.98
CA GLY A 50 -9.14 -1.58 9.00
C GLY A 50 -9.35 -2.70 7.96
N VAL A 51 -9.84 -3.86 8.37
CA VAL A 51 -10.19 -4.97 7.45
C VAL A 51 -11.36 -4.57 6.56
N LYS A 52 -12.35 -3.85 7.09
CA LYS A 52 -13.46 -3.32 6.29
C LYS A 52 -12.96 -2.36 5.21
N GLU A 53 -12.14 -1.38 5.57
CA GLU A 53 -11.62 -0.37 4.63
C GLU A 53 -10.54 -0.88 3.67
N ALA A 54 -10.05 -2.10 3.84
CA ALA A 54 -8.95 -2.64 3.03
C ALA A 54 -9.27 -2.67 1.52
N HIS A 55 -10.54 -2.83 1.13
CA HIS A 55 -10.97 -2.81 -0.26
C HIS A 55 -10.79 -1.46 -0.95
N ASN A 56 -10.70 -0.36 -0.18
CA ASN A 56 -10.46 0.99 -0.66
C ASN A 56 -8.97 1.41 -0.53
N ALA A 57 -8.10 0.48 -0.14
CA ALA A 57 -6.67 0.72 0.00
C ALA A 57 -5.88 0.19 -1.20
N ALA A 58 -4.68 0.73 -1.38
CA ALA A 58 -3.68 0.21 -2.30
C ALA A 58 -2.36 0.00 -1.55
N PHE A 59 -1.64 -1.07 -1.89
CA PHE A 59 -0.33 -1.36 -1.34
C PHE A 59 0.76 -1.04 -2.34
N VAL A 60 1.80 -0.34 -1.91
CA VAL A 60 2.96 -0.02 -2.75
C VAL A 60 4.20 -0.67 -2.14
N LEU A 61 4.87 -1.54 -2.91
CA LEU A 61 6.14 -2.17 -2.54
C LEU A 61 7.28 -1.51 -3.32
N VAL A 62 8.26 -0.96 -2.60
CA VAL A 62 9.49 -0.44 -3.21
C VAL A 62 10.50 -1.58 -3.37
N ALA A 63 10.67 -2.06 -4.60
CA ALA A 63 11.47 -3.22 -4.99
C ALA A 63 12.64 -2.86 -5.95
N GLY A 64 13.16 -1.64 -5.86
CA GLY A 64 14.29 -1.18 -6.69
C GLY A 64 15.66 -1.73 -6.31
N GLY A 65 15.78 -2.42 -5.16
CA GLY A 65 17.06 -2.90 -4.64
C GLY A 65 17.42 -4.33 -5.07
N LEU A 66 18.70 -4.53 -5.39
CA LEU A 66 19.31 -5.85 -5.53
C LEU A 66 19.69 -6.45 -4.17
N GLY A 67 19.82 -7.78 -4.13
CA GLY A 67 20.17 -8.56 -2.93
C GLY A 67 21.68 -8.66 -2.64
N GLU A 68 22.53 -7.90 -3.33
CA GLU A 68 23.99 -8.10 -3.32
C GLU A 68 24.64 -7.95 -1.95
N ARG A 69 24.17 -6.98 -1.15
CA ARG A 69 24.63 -6.79 0.24
C ARG A 69 24.31 -8.00 1.14
N LEU A 70 23.37 -8.84 0.72
CA LEU A 70 22.97 -10.07 1.40
C LEU A 70 23.61 -11.31 0.75
N GLY A 71 24.56 -11.13 -0.17
CA GLY A 71 25.21 -12.22 -0.90
C GLY A 71 24.31 -12.91 -1.93
N TYR A 72 23.16 -12.31 -2.27
CA TYR A 72 22.18 -12.90 -3.19
C TYR A 72 22.22 -12.24 -4.56
N LYS A 73 22.47 -13.07 -5.59
CA LYS A 73 22.53 -12.64 -6.98
C LYS A 73 21.12 -12.61 -7.58
N GLY A 74 20.40 -11.50 -7.34
CA GLY A 74 19.06 -11.29 -7.84
C GLY A 74 18.34 -10.12 -7.16
N ILE A 75 17.05 -9.98 -7.47
CA ILE A 75 16.20 -8.96 -6.85
C ILE A 75 15.89 -9.30 -5.39
N LYS A 76 15.88 -8.30 -4.52
CA LYS A 76 15.66 -8.52 -3.07
C LYS A 76 14.34 -9.23 -2.77
N VAL A 77 13.31 -9.01 -3.59
CA VAL A 77 11.99 -9.63 -3.41
C VAL A 77 11.94 -11.12 -3.75
N ALA A 78 12.95 -11.65 -4.45
CA ALA A 78 13.09 -13.06 -4.76
C ALA A 78 13.81 -13.85 -3.64
N LEU A 79 14.38 -13.16 -2.66
CA LEU A 79 15.02 -13.80 -1.52
C LEU A 79 14.04 -14.72 -0.79
N PRO A 80 14.48 -15.91 -0.35
CA PRO A 80 13.67 -16.77 0.50
C PRO A 80 13.45 -16.07 1.84
N MET A 81 12.19 -15.97 2.25
CA MET A 81 11.79 -15.43 3.54
C MET A 81 11.93 -16.47 4.66
N GLU A 82 11.69 -17.75 4.33
CA GLU A 82 11.75 -18.87 5.27
C GLU A 82 12.51 -20.04 4.63
N THR A 83 13.33 -20.72 5.44
CA THR A 83 14.11 -21.89 5.01
C THR A 83 13.25 -23.14 4.85
N ALA A 84 12.18 -23.29 5.64
CA ALA A 84 11.35 -24.49 5.64
C ALA A 84 10.47 -24.65 4.39
N THR A 85 9.97 -23.53 3.85
CA THR A 85 9.04 -23.55 2.71
C THR A 85 9.62 -22.95 1.42
N GLY A 86 10.76 -22.26 1.52
CA GLY A 86 11.39 -21.60 0.37
C GLY A 86 10.59 -20.44 -0.23
N LYS A 87 9.52 -19.98 0.43
CA LYS A 87 8.69 -18.88 -0.07
C LYS A 87 9.50 -17.61 -0.13
N CYS A 88 9.43 -16.89 -1.25
CA CYS A 88 10.09 -15.60 -1.38
C CYS A 88 9.28 -14.47 -0.72
N PHE A 89 9.94 -13.33 -0.46
CA PHE A 89 9.27 -12.15 0.08
C PHE A 89 8.09 -11.69 -0.78
N LEU A 90 8.26 -11.69 -2.11
CA LEU A 90 7.19 -11.29 -3.02
C LEU A 90 5.93 -12.14 -2.85
N GLN A 91 6.10 -13.46 -2.75
CA GLN A 91 5.01 -14.39 -2.51
C GLN A 91 4.33 -14.13 -1.17
N HIS A 92 5.10 -13.85 -0.12
CA HIS A 92 4.55 -13.55 1.20
C HIS A 92 3.68 -12.28 1.18
N TYR A 93 4.15 -11.21 0.54
CA TYR A 93 3.37 -9.97 0.41
C TYR A 93 2.07 -10.19 -0.35
N ILE A 94 2.13 -10.86 -1.50
CA ILE A 94 0.94 -11.13 -2.32
C ILE A 94 -0.08 -11.95 -1.54
N LYS A 95 0.35 -13.03 -0.87
CA LYS A 95 -0.55 -13.87 -0.05
C LYS A 95 -1.16 -13.10 1.12
N SER A 96 -0.43 -12.17 1.71
CA SER A 96 -0.93 -11.32 2.79
C SER A 96 -2.00 -10.34 2.31
N ILE A 97 -1.85 -9.79 1.09
CA ILE A 97 -2.86 -8.91 0.50
C ILE A 97 -4.10 -9.72 0.11
N LEU A 98 -3.93 -10.91 -0.46
CA LEU A 98 -5.06 -11.79 -0.81
C LEU A 98 -5.86 -12.22 0.43
N SER A 99 -5.18 -12.58 1.53
CA SER A 99 -5.88 -12.93 2.77
C SER A 99 -6.61 -11.74 3.38
N LEU A 100 -6.04 -10.54 3.28
CA LEU A 100 -6.71 -9.31 3.70
C LEU A 100 -7.94 -9.00 2.83
N GLN A 101 -7.83 -9.19 1.52
CA GLN A 101 -8.95 -9.04 0.58
C GLN A 101 -10.07 -10.02 0.91
N GLU A 102 -9.75 -11.29 1.15
CA GLU A 102 -10.73 -12.32 1.55
C GLU A 102 -11.41 -11.99 2.89
N ALA A 103 -10.64 -11.52 3.87
CA ALA A 103 -11.17 -11.11 5.17
C ALA A 103 -12.12 -9.89 5.05
N SER A 104 -11.76 -8.93 4.19
CA SER A 104 -12.60 -7.76 3.89
C SER A 104 -13.93 -8.18 3.24
N TYR A 105 -13.86 -9.07 2.25
CA TYR A 105 -15.02 -9.60 1.54
C TYR A 105 -16.04 -10.27 2.49
N LYS A 106 -15.56 -11.10 3.43
CA LYS A 106 -16.41 -11.79 4.42
C LYS A 106 -17.17 -10.83 5.34
N MET A 107 -16.72 -9.59 5.50
CA MET A 107 -17.35 -8.60 6.37
C MET A 107 -18.37 -7.70 5.65
N GLU A 108 -18.17 -7.40 4.36
CA GLU A 108 -19.04 -6.49 3.60
C GLU A 108 -20.06 -7.19 2.70
N GLY A 109 -19.98 -8.51 2.50
CA GLY A 109 -21.02 -9.33 1.85
C GLY A 109 -21.25 -9.08 0.35
N GLU A 110 -20.85 -7.93 -0.20
CA GLU A 110 -21.23 -7.50 -1.56
C GLU A 110 -20.09 -6.79 -2.34
N CYS A 111 -19.10 -6.21 -1.65
CA CYS A 111 -18.03 -5.44 -2.31
C CYS A 111 -16.92 -6.36 -2.87
N HIS A 112 -16.95 -6.60 -4.18
CA HIS A 112 -15.93 -7.36 -4.91
C HIS A 112 -14.76 -6.48 -5.38
N THR A 113 -14.40 -5.44 -4.63
CA THR A 113 -13.30 -4.56 -5.03
C THR A 113 -11.97 -5.24 -4.74
N LYS A 114 -11.18 -5.39 -5.80
CA LYS A 114 -9.87 -6.04 -5.75
C LYS A 114 -8.82 -5.04 -5.27
N ILE A 115 -8.04 -5.43 -4.27
CA ILE A 115 -6.99 -4.57 -3.72
C ILE A 115 -5.90 -4.41 -4.77
N THR A 116 -5.51 -3.17 -5.05
CA THR A 116 -4.43 -2.87 -6.00
C THR A 116 -3.08 -3.05 -5.32
N PHE A 117 -2.16 -3.74 -5.99
CA PHE A 117 -0.79 -3.93 -5.53
C PHE A 117 0.20 -3.31 -6.53
N ALA A 118 0.81 -2.20 -6.15
CA ALA A 118 1.83 -1.54 -6.95
C ALA A 118 3.24 -1.99 -6.52
N ILE A 119 4.09 -2.30 -7.49
CA ILE A 119 5.50 -2.65 -7.25
C ILE A 119 6.36 -1.64 -7.97
N MET A 120 7.11 -0.85 -7.21
CA MET A 120 8.05 0.12 -7.74
C MET A 120 9.41 -0.53 -7.98
N THR A 121 9.84 -0.63 -9.24
CA THR A 121 11.08 -1.28 -9.67
C THR A 121 12.09 -0.25 -10.17
N SER A 122 13.38 -0.61 -10.21
CA SER A 122 14.42 0.15 -10.91
C SER A 122 14.62 -0.42 -12.32
N ASP A 123 15.50 0.21 -13.13
CA ASP A 123 15.95 -0.35 -14.41
C ASP A 123 16.44 -1.80 -14.26
N ASP A 124 17.24 -2.07 -13.23
CA ASP A 124 17.88 -3.37 -13.01
C ASP A 124 16.91 -4.43 -12.47
N THR A 125 15.89 -4.04 -11.72
CA THR A 125 14.97 -5.01 -11.07
C THR A 125 13.69 -5.26 -11.86
N ASN A 126 13.35 -4.41 -12.83
CA ASN A 126 12.05 -4.47 -13.50
C ASN A 126 11.80 -5.79 -14.26
N ALA A 127 12.68 -6.14 -15.19
CA ALA A 127 12.52 -7.35 -16.01
C ALA A 127 12.53 -8.63 -15.16
N LEU A 128 13.40 -8.67 -14.14
CA LEU A 128 13.48 -9.79 -13.21
C LEU A 128 12.22 -9.93 -12.36
N THR A 129 11.61 -8.81 -11.96
CA THR A 129 10.37 -8.80 -11.18
C THR A 129 9.18 -9.29 -12.00
N ILE A 130 9.06 -8.84 -13.26
CA ILE A 130 8.05 -9.32 -14.21
C ILE A 130 8.20 -10.84 -14.40
N LYS A 131 9.41 -11.30 -14.71
CA LYS A 131 9.71 -12.72 -14.90
C LYS A 131 9.38 -13.56 -13.66
N LEU A 132 9.67 -13.06 -12.46
CA LEU A 132 9.34 -13.74 -11.21
C LEU A 132 7.82 -13.88 -11.02
N LEU A 133 7.05 -12.84 -11.34
CA LEU A 133 5.60 -12.88 -11.23
C LEU A 133 4.99 -13.85 -12.26
N GLU A 134 5.37 -13.74 -13.52
CA GLU A 134 4.84 -14.56 -14.61
C GLU A 134 5.17 -16.05 -14.42
N SER A 135 6.41 -16.37 -14.07
CA SER A 135 6.84 -17.77 -13.83
C SER A 135 6.12 -18.45 -12.66
N ASN A 136 5.52 -17.67 -11.76
CA ASN A 136 4.78 -18.18 -10.60
C ASN A 136 3.27 -17.88 -10.68
N SER A 137 2.75 -17.55 -11.87
CA SER A 137 1.34 -17.20 -12.08
C SER A 137 0.83 -16.16 -11.08
N TYR A 138 1.64 -15.11 -10.85
CA TYR A 138 1.39 -14.00 -9.93
C TYR A 138 1.08 -14.47 -8.49
N PHE A 139 1.53 -15.67 -8.12
CA PHE A 139 1.29 -16.30 -6.81
C PHE A 139 -0.20 -16.37 -6.43
N GLY A 140 -1.09 -16.44 -7.42
CA GLY A 140 -2.55 -16.50 -7.25
C GLY A 140 -3.27 -15.15 -7.24
N MET A 141 -2.55 -14.03 -7.30
CA MET A 141 -3.16 -12.71 -7.49
C MET A 141 -3.47 -12.48 -8.97
N GLU A 142 -4.54 -11.76 -9.27
CA GLU A 142 -4.86 -11.48 -10.67
C GLU A 142 -3.86 -10.48 -11.27
N PRO A 143 -3.36 -10.71 -12.50
CA PRO A 143 -2.42 -9.81 -13.16
C PRO A 143 -2.92 -8.36 -13.27
N SER A 144 -4.24 -8.15 -13.40
CA SER A 144 -4.86 -6.82 -13.49
C SER A 144 -4.71 -6.00 -12.20
N GLN A 145 -4.60 -6.66 -11.04
CA GLN A 145 -4.41 -6.03 -9.72
C GLN A 145 -2.99 -5.54 -9.50
N VAL A 146 -2.02 -6.13 -10.20
CA VAL A 146 -0.60 -5.81 -10.02
C VAL A 146 -0.19 -4.69 -10.99
N LYS A 147 0.32 -3.59 -10.45
CA LYS A 147 0.80 -2.43 -11.23
C LYS A 147 2.30 -2.28 -11.04
N ILE A 148 3.08 -2.47 -12.09
CA ILE A 148 4.52 -2.26 -12.03
C ILE A 148 4.83 -0.82 -12.40
N LEU A 149 5.47 -0.12 -11.47
CA LEU A 149 5.87 1.28 -11.62
C LEU A 149 7.38 1.34 -11.73
N LYS A 150 7.91 1.82 -12.85
CA LYS A 150 9.35 1.97 -13.00
C LYS A 150 9.78 3.31 -12.43
N GLN A 151 10.70 3.31 -11.47
CA GLN A 151 11.33 4.52 -10.97
C GLN A 151 12.19 5.12 -12.08
N VAL A 152 11.99 6.40 -12.38
CA VAL A 152 12.89 7.13 -13.28
C VAL A 152 14.25 7.27 -12.62
N ALA A 153 15.31 6.89 -13.34
CA ALA A 153 16.66 7.24 -12.93
C ALA A 153 16.74 8.76 -12.82
N PHE A 154 16.97 9.26 -11.62
CA PHE A 154 17.27 10.67 -11.42
C PHE A 154 18.66 10.89 -12.01
N TYR A 155 18.72 11.24 -13.31
CA TYR A 155 19.89 11.88 -13.89
C TYR A 155 19.99 13.28 -13.28
N PHE A 156 20.34 13.35 -11.99
CA PHE A 156 20.93 14.57 -11.46
C PHE A 156 22.28 14.66 -12.15
N ALA A 157 22.43 15.67 -13.00
CA ALA A 157 23.71 16.08 -13.52
C ALA A 157 24.70 16.09 -12.35
N PHE A 158 25.74 15.27 -12.52
CA PHE A 158 26.96 15.27 -11.74
C PHE A 158 27.41 16.73 -11.61
N PHE A 159 27.13 17.39 -10.47
CA PHE A 159 28.04 18.42 -10.00
C PHE A 159 29.27 17.61 -9.59
N PRO A 160 30.38 17.65 -10.36
CA PRO A 160 31.57 16.95 -9.94
C PRO A 160 31.93 17.47 -8.56
N CYS A 161 32.12 16.53 -7.63
CA CYS A 161 32.88 16.78 -6.42
C CYS A 161 34.25 17.26 -6.90
N VAL A 162 34.44 18.58 -6.97
CA VAL A 162 35.76 19.18 -7.10
C VAL A 162 36.37 19.14 -5.71
N SER A 163 37.57 18.57 -5.67
CA SER A 163 38.40 18.20 -4.52
C SER A 163 38.59 19.28 -3.48
#